data_AF-A0A3A6JJN9-F1
#
_entry.id   AF-A0A3A6JJN9-F1
#
_cell.length_a   1.000
_cell.length_b   1.000
_cell.length_c   1.000
_cell.angle_alpha   90.00
_cell.angle_beta   90.00
_cell.angle_gamma   90.00
#
_symmetry.space_group_name_H-M   'P 1'
#
loop_
_entity.id
_entity.type
_entity.pdbx_description
1 polymer ?
#
loop_
_entity_poly.entity_id
_entity_poly.type
_entity_poly.pdbx_seq_one_letter_code
_entity_poly.pdbx_strand_id
1 'polypeptide(L)'
;MKEVRVCEAMKSPVGTLSDGTVLHQQDGGTKSRQVPIWEKSNLTLEEAAAYSGIGINKLREMSDSKDCTFVLWNGTKRLLKRRRLDEHLDRLFSI
;
A
#
# COMPACT_ATOMS: atom_id res chain seq x y z
N MET A 1 -32.49 -28.77 -10.31
CA MET A 1 -31.96 -27.58 -11.01
C MET A 1 -31.09 -26.82 -10.02
N LYS A 2 -29.76 -26.99 -10.19
CA LYS A 2 -28.64 -26.26 -9.57
C LYS A 2 -28.56 -26.21 -8.03
N GLU A 3 -27.87 -27.22 -7.49
CA GLU A 3 -26.93 -27.03 -6.39
C GLU A 3 -25.92 -25.92 -6.72
N VAL A 4 -25.59 -25.08 -5.73
CA VAL A 4 -24.19 -24.79 -5.42
C VAL A 4 -24.05 -24.87 -3.91
N ARG A 5 -23.32 -25.91 -3.51
CA ARG A 5 -22.85 -26.20 -2.16
C ARG A 5 -21.45 -25.57 -2.02
N VAL A 6 -20.97 -25.44 -0.77
CA VAL A 6 -19.54 -25.28 -0.37
C VAL A 6 -19.07 -23.79 -0.26
N CYS A 7 -18.43 -23.27 0.80
CA CYS A 7 -17.79 -23.87 1.98
C CYS A 7 -17.72 -22.91 3.18
N GLU A 8 -17.68 -23.51 4.37
CA GLU A 8 -17.37 -22.92 5.67
C GLU A 8 -15.95 -22.32 5.80
N ALA A 9 -15.82 -21.54 6.86
CA ALA A 9 -14.63 -21.01 7.50
C ALA A 9 -13.27 -21.65 7.16
N MET A 10 -12.31 -20.78 6.81
CA MET A 10 -10.88 -21.05 6.98
C MET A 10 -10.31 -20.04 7.98
N LYS A 11 -10.42 -20.38 9.26
CA LYS A 11 -9.56 -19.84 10.31
C LYS A 11 -8.26 -20.64 10.23
N SER A 12 -7.26 -20.13 9.53
CA SER A 12 -5.97 -20.82 9.44
C SER A 12 -5.25 -20.82 10.78
N PRO A 13 -4.75 -21.98 11.26
CA PRO A 13 -3.92 -22.08 12.45
C PRO A 13 -2.45 -21.72 12.13
N VAL A 14 -1.75 -21.37 13.21
CA VAL A 14 -0.40 -20.81 13.31
C VAL A 14 0.73 -21.65 12.67
N GLY A 15 1.77 -20.94 12.18
CA GLY A 15 3.09 -21.47 11.79
C GLY A 15 3.56 -20.76 10.51
N THR A 16 4.69 -20.06 10.42
CA THR A 16 5.97 -20.13 11.12
C THR A 16 6.59 -18.72 11.17
N LEU A 17 7.31 -18.42 12.27
CA LEU A 17 8.32 -17.37 12.26
C LEU A 17 9.31 -17.66 11.12
N SER A 18 9.39 -16.77 10.15
CA SER A 18 10.58 -16.55 9.35
C SER A 18 10.63 -15.06 9.01
N ASP A 19 11.41 -14.35 9.83
CA ASP A 19 12.10 -13.10 9.54
C ASP A 19 11.46 -12.13 8.55
N GLY A 20 10.96 -11.02 9.11
CA GLY A 20 11.27 -9.71 8.56
C GLY A 20 10.45 -9.28 7.34
N THR A 21 9.20 -8.91 7.56
CA THR A 21 8.63 -7.75 6.84
C THR A 21 8.04 -6.75 7.82
N VAL A 22 8.72 -6.55 8.95
CA VAL A 22 8.59 -5.30 9.69
C VAL A 22 9.31 -4.25 8.84
N LEU A 23 8.57 -3.58 7.97
CA LEU A 23 9.06 -2.41 7.26
C LEU A 23 9.52 -1.39 8.33
N HIS A 24 10.82 -1.19 8.38
CA HIS A 24 11.44 -0.16 9.20
C HIS A 24 10.96 1.21 8.69
N GLN A 25 10.02 1.83 9.41
CA GLN A 25 9.64 3.20 9.15
C GLN A 25 10.79 4.12 9.59
N GLN A 26 11.52 4.68 8.62
CA GLN A 26 12.48 5.76 8.86
C GLN A 26 11.74 7.11 8.86
N ASP A 27 10.81 7.30 9.77
CA ASP A 27 10.22 8.61 10.03
C ASP A 27 10.44 8.95 11.50
N GLY A 28 11.19 10.03 11.70
CA GLY A 28 11.77 10.40 12.99
C GLY A 28 10.73 10.54 14.10
N GLY A 29 11.04 9.90 15.24
CA GLY A 29 10.47 10.23 16.53
C GLY A 29 9.32 9.34 16.99
N THR A 30 9.64 8.44 17.93
CA THR A 30 8.75 7.65 18.81
C THR A 30 8.27 6.29 18.30
N LYS A 31 8.82 5.24 18.94
CA LYS A 31 8.70 3.81 18.61
C LYS A 31 7.38 3.13 19.03
N SER A 32 6.23 3.81 19.12
CA SER A 32 5.09 3.22 19.84
C SER A 32 3.78 3.01 19.08
N ARG A 33 3.64 3.36 17.80
CA ARG A 33 2.41 3.09 17.04
C ARG A 33 2.73 2.71 15.60
N GLN A 34 3.09 1.45 15.38
CA GLN A 34 3.11 0.90 14.02
C GLN A 34 1.67 0.78 13.54
N VAL A 35 1.18 1.82 12.88
CA VAL A 35 -0.11 1.78 12.20
C VAL A 35 0.06 0.86 10.99
N PRO A 36 -0.79 -0.16 10.81
CA PRO A 36 -0.68 -1.05 9.68
C PRO A 36 -0.94 -0.31 8.35
N ILE A 37 -0.44 -0.88 7.24
CA ILE A 37 -0.45 -0.25 5.90
C ILE A 37 -1.88 0.13 5.47
N TRP A 38 -2.90 -0.62 5.89
CA TRP A 38 -4.31 -0.36 5.58
C TRP A 38 -4.96 0.76 6.41
N GLU A 39 -4.33 1.21 7.49
CA GLU A 39 -4.86 2.26 8.37
C GLU A 39 -4.14 3.62 8.18
N LYS A 40 -2.93 3.63 7.60
CA LYS A 40 -2.15 4.83 7.18
C LYS A 40 -2.74 5.71 6.04
N SER A 41 -3.14 6.94 6.33
CA SER A 41 -3.63 7.87 5.29
C SER A 41 -2.65 8.16 4.14
N ASN A 42 -1.35 8.23 4.45
CA ASN A 42 -0.27 8.45 3.49
C ASN A 42 0.67 7.25 3.51
N LEU A 43 1.10 6.83 2.32
CA LEU A 43 1.98 5.69 2.09
C LEU A 43 3.32 6.20 1.54
N THR A 44 4.43 5.57 1.91
CA THR A 44 5.69 5.76 1.17
C THR A 44 5.63 5.05 -0.18
N LEU A 45 6.63 5.27 -1.04
CA LEU A 45 6.72 4.56 -2.33
C LEU A 45 6.78 3.04 -2.13
N GLU A 46 7.51 2.59 -1.12
CA GLU A 46 7.67 1.18 -0.77
C GLU A 46 6.35 0.58 -0.27
N GLU A 47 5.64 1.29 0.62
CA GLU A 47 4.35 0.86 1.13
C GLU A 47 3.28 0.85 0.04
N ALA A 48 3.27 1.86 -0.83
CA ALA A 48 2.36 1.91 -1.96
C ALA A 48 2.63 0.79 -2.96
N ALA A 49 3.89 0.42 -3.17
CA ALA A 49 4.23 -0.73 -4.00
C ALA A 49 3.72 -2.04 -3.40
N ALA A 50 3.91 -2.23 -2.09
CA ALA A 50 3.38 -3.40 -1.38
C ALA A 50 1.84 -3.43 -1.33
N TYR A 51 1.19 -2.28 -1.30
CA TYR A 51 -0.27 -2.15 -1.26
C TYR A 51 -0.93 -2.32 -2.64
N SER A 52 -0.45 -1.62 -3.66
CA SER A 52 -1.03 -1.60 -5.01
C SER A 52 -0.52 -2.72 -5.92
N GLY A 53 0.61 -3.35 -5.56
CA GLY A 53 1.31 -4.31 -6.44
C GLY A 53 2.08 -3.65 -7.59
N ILE A 54 2.16 -2.32 -7.65
CA ILE A 54 2.90 -1.59 -8.69
C ILE A 54 4.35 -1.40 -8.25
N GLY A 55 5.29 -1.66 -9.17
CA GLY A 55 6.72 -1.46 -8.90
C GLY A 55 7.07 -0.01 -8.52
N ILE A 56 8.03 0.15 -7.60
CA ILE A 56 8.47 1.46 -7.08
C ILE A 56 8.93 2.40 -8.20
N ASN A 57 9.64 1.89 -9.22
CA ASN A 57 10.10 2.71 -10.34
C ASN A 57 8.93 3.31 -11.11
N LYS A 58 7.87 2.51 -11.34
CA LYS A 58 6.67 2.97 -12.02
C LYS A 58 5.92 3.99 -11.16
N LEU A 59 5.81 3.76 -9.85
CA LEU A 59 5.26 4.76 -8.94
C LEU A 59 6.05 6.08 -8.96
N ARG A 60 7.39 6.03 -9.10
CA ARG A 60 8.22 7.23 -9.28
C ARG A 60 7.87 7.97 -10.57
N GLU A 61 7.79 7.26 -11.70
CA GLU A 61 7.41 7.84 -12.99
C GLU A 61 6.01 8.47 -12.95
N MET A 62 5.02 7.76 -12.39
CA MET A 62 3.66 8.27 -12.24
C MET A 62 3.60 9.47 -11.28
N SER A 63 4.46 9.49 -10.27
CA SER A 63 4.54 10.58 -9.28
C SER A 63 5.23 11.84 -9.78
N ASP A 64 6.08 11.74 -10.82
CA ASP A 64 6.82 12.88 -11.37
C ASP A 64 5.98 13.73 -12.32
N SER A 65 4.80 13.26 -12.70
CA SER A 65 3.85 14.03 -13.50
C SER A 65 3.33 15.25 -12.71
N LYS A 66 3.35 16.43 -13.35
CA LYS A 66 2.90 17.69 -12.70
C LYS A 66 1.41 17.69 -12.32
N ASP A 67 0.61 16.87 -13.00
CA ASP A 67 -0.83 16.73 -12.76
C ASP A 67 -1.16 15.59 -11.78
N CYS A 68 -0.16 15.06 -11.08
CA CYS A 68 -0.34 13.96 -10.14
C CYS A 68 -1.08 14.44 -8.89
N THR A 69 -2.34 14.02 -8.75
CA THR A 69 -3.21 14.41 -7.62
C THR A 69 -3.04 13.52 -6.38
N PHE A 70 -2.32 12.41 -6.50
CA PHE A 70 -2.14 11.43 -5.42
C PHE A 70 -0.80 11.56 -4.70
N VAL A 71 0.12 12.40 -5.18
CA VAL A 71 1.43 12.67 -4.54
C VAL A 71 1.33 13.82 -3.55
N LEU A 72 2.04 13.65 -2.44
CA LEU A 72 2.30 14.65 -1.43
C LEU A 72 3.81 14.77 -1.22
N TRP A 73 4.34 15.97 -1.38
CA TRP A 73 5.74 16.28 -1.11
C TRP A 73 5.89 16.75 0.34
N ASN A 74 6.68 16.03 1.14
CA ASN A 74 7.05 16.41 2.50
C ASN A 74 8.56 16.68 2.55
N GLY A 75 8.95 17.92 2.23
CA GLY A 75 10.36 18.27 2.00
C GLY A 75 10.93 17.49 0.82
N THR A 76 11.95 16.67 1.07
CA THR A 76 12.56 15.79 0.05
C THR A 76 11.87 14.43 -0.08
N LYS A 77 10.97 14.08 0.86
CA LYS A 77 10.28 12.79 0.86
C LYS A 77 9.00 12.86 0.01
N ARG A 78 8.80 11.84 -0.82
CA ARG A 78 7.56 11.61 -1.57
C ARG A 78 6.65 10.70 -0.77
N LEU A 79 5.41 11.14 -0.56
CA LEU A 79 4.34 10.38 0.07
C LEU A 79 3.16 10.29 -0.90
N LEU A 80 2.39 9.23 -0.80
CA LEU A 80 1.26 8.93 -1.66
C LEU A 80 0.00 8.87 -0.81
N LYS A 81 -1.03 9.65 -1.16
CA LYS A 81 -2.32 9.62 -0.48
C LYS A 81 -3.07 8.37 -0.92
N ARG A 82 -3.33 7.44 0.00
CA ARG A 82 -3.96 6.15 -0.34
C ARG A 82 -5.27 6.32 -1.12
N ARG A 83 -6.21 7.10 -0.60
CA ARG A 83 -7.52 7.32 -1.26
C ARG A 83 -7.40 7.86 -2.69
N ARG A 84 -6.45 8.77 -2.92
CA ARG A 84 -6.23 9.36 -4.24
C ARG A 84 -5.52 8.40 -5.17
N LEU A 85 -4.64 7.54 -4.65
CA LEU A 85 -4.03 6.45 -5.40
C LEU A 85 -5.10 5.45 -5.82
N ASP A 86 -5.96 5.01 -4.92
CA ASP A 86 -7.09 4.09 -5.22
C ASP A 86 -7.98 4.68 -6.33
N GLU A 87 -8.44 5.93 -6.18
CA GLU A 87 -9.23 6.62 -7.20
C GLU A 87 -8.51 6.77 -8.56
N HIS A 88 -7.17 6.82 -8.55
CA HIS A 88 -6.38 6.92 -9.76
C HIS A 88 -6.29 5.55 -10.44
N LEU A 89 -6.04 4.49 -9.67
CA LEU A 89 -6.02 3.11 -10.17
C LEU A 89 -7.38 2.66 -10.69
N ASP A 90 -8.47 3.02 -10.00
CA ASP A 90 -9.83 2.71 -10.46
C ASP A 90 -10.18 3.38 -11.80
N ARG A 91 -9.60 4.55 -12.07
CA ARG A 91 -9.79 5.28 -13.33
C ARG A 91 -8.89 4.78 -14.46
N LEU A 92 -7.79 4.13 -14.13
CA LEU A 92 -6.81 3.65 -15.10
C LEU A 92 -7.10 2.20 -15.47
N PHE A 93 -7.31 1.98 -16.77
CA PHE A 93 -7.49 0.62 -17.31
C PHE A 93 -6.16 -0.03 -17.71
N SER A 94 -5.08 0.75 -17.82
CA SER A 94 -3.74 0.29 -18.20
C SER A 94 -2.67 1.25 -17.66
N ILE A 95 -1.52 0.70 -17.24
CA ILE A 95 -0.41 1.41 -16.58
C ILE A 95 0.91 1.03 -17.23
#